data_AF-A0A946ZSG7-F1
#
_entry.id   AF-A0A946ZSG7-F1
#
_cell.length_a   1.000
_cell.length_b   1.000
_cell.length_c   1.000
_cell.angle_alpha   90.00
_cell.angle_beta   90.00
_cell.angle_gamma   90.00
#
_symmetry.space_group_name_H-M   'P 1'
#
loop_
_entity.id
_entity.type
_entity.pdbx_description
1 polymer ?
#
loop_
_entity_poly.entity_id
_entity_poly.type
_entity_poly.pdbx_seq_one_letter_code
_entity_poly.pdbx_strand_id
1 'polypeptide(L)'
;MQEIVLHRIWESQDFPINELTTTTGEAIQVIKIGKPNPFSGPDFRHARIRIGDREWSGHVELHVKASDWYLHGHQRDQAYDTVILHVVWEANFEVRRRDGTLIPTLSLSEIVSRKALNKTDKSTSSGRNIRLACKGMLSSVPVN
;
A
#
# COMPACT_ATOMS: atom_id res chain seq x y z
N MET A 1 1.57 5.01 -11.13
CA MET A 1 2.66 4.53 -10.24
C MET A 1 3.58 3.64 -11.07
N GLN A 2 4.87 3.62 -10.80
CA GLN A 2 5.81 2.68 -11.43
C GLN A 2 6.29 1.67 -10.37
N GLU A 3 6.55 0.43 -10.74
CA GLU A 3 6.99 -0.62 -9.80
C GLU A 3 8.30 -0.26 -9.09
N ILE A 4 9.24 0.38 -9.78
CA ILE A 4 10.49 0.85 -9.16
C ILE A 4 10.26 1.77 -7.95
N VAL A 5 9.16 2.54 -7.96
CA VAL A 5 8.79 3.40 -6.82
C VAL A 5 8.28 2.55 -5.66
N LEU A 6 7.50 1.50 -5.92
CA LEU A 6 7.04 0.54 -4.91
C LEU A 6 8.21 -0.20 -4.26
N HIS A 7 9.19 -0.64 -5.06
CA HIS A 7 10.42 -1.26 -4.54
C HIS A 7 11.13 -0.33 -3.56
N ARG A 8 11.30 0.94 -3.92
CA ARG A 8 11.96 1.92 -3.04
C ARG A 8 11.17 2.15 -1.76
N ILE A 9 9.84 2.28 -1.84
CA ILE A 9 8.97 2.45 -0.67
C ILE A 9 9.09 1.24 0.27
N TRP A 10 9.05 0.02 -0.28
CA TRP A 10 9.23 -1.19 0.51
C TRP A 10 10.64 -1.31 1.09
N GLU A 11 11.68 -1.03 0.31
CA GLU A 11 13.06 -1.12 0.78
C GLU A 11 13.38 -0.12 1.90
N SER A 12 12.91 1.13 1.77
CA SER A 12 13.10 2.16 2.80
C SER A 12 12.14 2.01 3.98
N GLN A 13 11.06 1.23 3.84
CA GLN A 13 9.92 1.19 4.76
C GLN A 13 9.38 2.60 5.05
N ASP A 14 9.37 3.49 4.06
CA ASP A 14 8.89 4.88 4.18
C ASP A 14 7.36 4.97 4.16
N PHE A 15 6.73 4.26 5.09
CA PHE A 15 5.30 4.25 5.35
C PHE A 15 5.04 3.87 6.82
N PRO A 16 3.86 4.17 7.39
CA PRO A 16 3.54 3.81 8.76
C PRO A 16 3.56 2.29 8.96
N ILE A 17 4.60 1.76 9.61
CA ILE A 17 4.77 0.31 9.84
C ILE A 17 3.94 -0.24 11.00
N ASN A 18 3.37 0.63 11.85
CA ASN A 18 2.75 0.21 13.12
C ASN A 18 1.32 -0.32 12.98
N GLU A 19 0.70 -0.21 11.80
CA GLU A 19 -0.72 -0.56 11.58
C GLU A 19 -0.94 -1.18 10.19
N LEU A 20 0.02 -1.99 9.73
CA LEU A 20 -0.14 -2.69 8.47
C LEU A 20 -1.20 -3.77 8.63
N THR A 21 -2.10 -3.86 7.66
CA THR A 21 -3.12 -4.92 7.59
C THR A 21 -3.18 -5.47 6.18
N THR A 22 -3.53 -6.74 6.04
CA THR A 22 -3.88 -7.31 4.74
C THR A 22 -5.17 -6.67 4.24
N THR A 23 -5.47 -6.83 2.95
CA THR A 23 -6.77 -6.48 2.36
C THR A 23 -7.95 -7.25 2.99
N THR A 24 -7.66 -8.36 3.67
CA THR A 24 -8.63 -9.16 4.47
C THR A 24 -8.71 -8.73 5.94
N GLY A 25 -7.90 -7.77 6.37
CA GLY A 25 -7.92 -7.19 7.73
C GLY A 25 -6.99 -7.86 8.74
N GLU A 26 -6.15 -8.81 8.35
CA GLU A 26 -5.19 -9.45 9.25
C GLU A 26 -4.01 -8.51 9.52
N ALA A 27 -3.62 -8.37 10.78
CA ALA A 27 -2.48 -7.53 11.16
C ALA A 27 -1.17 -8.06 10.56
N ILE A 28 -0.36 -7.17 10.01
CA ILE A 28 0.96 -7.45 9.45
C ILE A 28 2.02 -6.78 10.31
N GLN A 29 3.05 -7.54 10.67
CA GLN A 29 4.29 -7.03 11.25
C GLN A 29 5.48 -7.52 10.44
N VAL A 30 6.22 -6.57 9.87
CA VAL A 30 7.44 -6.89 9.10
C VAL A 30 8.61 -7.07 10.07
N ILE A 31 9.05 -8.32 10.25
CA ILE A 31 10.21 -8.66 11.09
C ILE A 31 11.50 -8.51 10.30
N LYS A 32 11.47 -8.89 9.01
CA LYS A 32 12.54 -8.71 8.04
C LYS A 32 11.95 -8.49 6.66
N ILE A 33 12.28 -7.36 6.03
CA ILE A 33 11.76 -6.96 4.69
C ILE A 33 12.16 -7.91 3.56
N GLY A 34 13.23 -8.69 3.76
CA GLY A 34 13.86 -9.52 2.72
C GLY A 34 15.09 -8.85 2.10
N LYS A 35 15.73 -9.51 1.14
CA LYS A 35 16.83 -8.97 0.34
C LYS A 35 16.33 -8.73 -1.09
N PRO A 36 16.55 -7.54 -1.68
CA PRO A 36 16.20 -7.29 -3.08
C PRO A 36 16.77 -8.37 -4.00
N ASN A 37 15.98 -8.77 -5.00
CA ASN A 37 16.37 -9.71 -6.03
C ASN A 37 16.52 -8.95 -7.37
N PRO A 38 17.74 -8.80 -7.91
CA PRO A 38 17.94 -8.17 -9.22
C PRO A 38 17.72 -9.14 -10.39
N PHE A 39 17.37 -10.38 -10.12
CA PHE A 39 17.17 -11.45 -11.10
C PHE A 39 15.70 -11.88 -11.16
N SER A 40 15.39 -12.85 -12.01
CA SER A 40 14.06 -13.44 -12.12
C SER A 40 13.55 -14.03 -10.79
N GLY A 41 12.23 -14.21 -10.72
CA GLY A 41 11.53 -14.68 -9.52
C GLY A 41 11.15 -13.51 -8.62
N PRO A 42 10.81 -13.78 -7.35
CA PRO A 42 10.21 -12.76 -6.51
C PRO A 42 11.13 -11.58 -6.20
N ASP A 43 10.55 -10.39 -6.06
CA ASP A 43 11.27 -9.13 -5.91
C ASP A 43 12.15 -9.06 -4.65
N PHE A 44 11.69 -9.64 -3.54
CA PHE A 44 12.47 -9.71 -2.30
C PHE A 44 12.50 -11.12 -1.74
N ARG A 45 13.72 -11.62 -1.45
CA ARG A 45 13.93 -12.97 -0.92
C ARG A 45 14.15 -13.00 0.58
N HIS A 46 13.80 -14.11 1.20
CA HIS A 46 14.07 -14.42 2.62
C HIS A 46 13.54 -13.34 3.59
N ALA A 47 12.32 -12.87 3.34
CA ALA A 47 11.56 -12.03 4.25
C ALA A 47 11.02 -12.87 5.43
N ARG A 48 10.80 -12.21 6.57
CA ARG A 48 10.10 -12.74 7.73
C ARG A 48 8.99 -11.78 8.11
N ILE A 49 7.76 -12.25 8.08
CA ILE A 49 6.57 -11.41 8.28
C ILE A 49 5.62 -12.16 9.21
N ARG A 50 5.13 -11.49 10.24
CA ARG A 50 4.03 -11.99 11.06
C ARG A 50 2.72 -11.48 10.47
N ILE A 51 1.79 -12.40 10.22
CA ILE A 51 0.44 -12.12 9.70
C ILE A 51 -0.54 -12.78 10.66
N GLY A 52 -1.38 -11.96 11.31
CA GLY A 52 -2.13 -12.38 12.50
C GLY A 52 -1.19 -12.92 13.58
N ASP A 53 -1.46 -14.13 14.07
CA ASP A 53 -0.67 -14.79 15.12
C ASP A 53 0.47 -15.67 14.57
N ARG A 54 0.63 -15.74 13.24
CA ARG A 54 1.58 -16.65 12.59
C ARG A 54 2.75 -15.90 12.00
N GLU A 55 3.94 -16.46 12.20
CA GLU A 55 5.15 -15.97 11.53
C GLU A 55 5.45 -16.80 10.28
N TRP A 56 5.68 -16.10 9.17
CA TRP A 56 5.97 -16.67 7.87
C TRP A 56 7.38 -16.32 7.43
N SER A 57 8.06 -17.28 6.80
CA SER A 57 9.35 -17.09 6.15
C SER A 57 9.22 -17.40 4.66
N GLY A 58 9.63 -16.48 3.80
CA GLY A 58 9.42 -16.63 2.36
C GLY A 58 9.87 -15.43 1.55
N HIS A 59 9.13 -15.13 0.49
CA HIS A 59 9.43 -14.05 -0.45
C HIS A 59 8.32 -13.00 -0.46
N VAL A 60 8.65 -11.79 -0.90
CA VAL A 60 7.68 -10.71 -1.11
C VAL A 60 7.72 -10.34 -2.58
N GLU A 61 6.53 -10.20 -3.15
CA GLU A 61 6.34 -9.75 -4.53
C GLU A 61 5.65 -8.39 -4.54
N LEU A 62 6.04 -7.52 -5.46
CA LEU A 62 5.51 -6.17 -5.61
C LEU A 62 4.90 -5.97 -6.98
N HIS A 63 3.74 -5.33 -7.04
CA HIS A 63 3.12 -4.95 -8.32
C HIS A 63 2.35 -3.64 -8.17
N VAL A 64 2.11 -2.94 -9.27
CA VAL A 64 1.17 -1.80 -9.23
C VAL A 64 -0.25 -2.29 -8.97
N LYS A 65 -0.71 -3.32 -9.69
CA LYS A 65 -2.03 -3.91 -9.49
C LYS A 65 -1.91 -5.36 -9.05
N ALA A 66 -2.79 -5.79 -8.15
CA ALA A 66 -2.84 -7.20 -7.76
C ALA A 66 -3.08 -8.14 -8.96
N SER A 67 -3.88 -7.71 -9.94
CA SER A 67 -4.11 -8.46 -11.18
C SER A 67 -2.86 -8.76 -12.01
N ASP A 68 -1.78 -7.98 -11.85
CA ASP A 68 -0.55 -8.15 -12.64
C ASP A 68 0.15 -9.48 -12.32
N TRP A 69 -0.14 -10.07 -11.14
CA TRP A 69 0.22 -11.44 -10.82
C TRP A 69 -0.17 -12.45 -11.91
N TYR A 70 -1.38 -12.32 -12.46
CA TYR A 70 -1.89 -13.20 -13.50
C TYR A 70 -1.42 -12.81 -14.89
N LEU A 71 -1.21 -11.51 -15.14
CA LEU A 71 -0.67 -10.97 -16.38
C LEU A 71 0.76 -11.50 -16.62
N HIS A 72 1.56 -11.57 -15.56
CA HIS A 72 2.93 -12.06 -15.61
C HIS A 72 3.04 -13.59 -15.50
N GLY A 73 1.93 -14.29 -15.24
CA GLY A 73 1.90 -15.75 -15.22
C GLY A 73 2.44 -16.38 -13.93
N HIS A 74 2.58 -15.62 -12.85
CA HIS A 74 3.14 -16.10 -11.57
C HIS A 74 2.30 -17.21 -10.93
N GLN A 75 0.99 -17.22 -11.18
CA GLN A 75 0.07 -18.30 -10.78
C GLN A 75 0.37 -19.66 -11.42
N ARG A 76 1.36 -19.74 -12.33
CA ARG A 76 1.81 -21.00 -12.96
C ARG A 76 3.29 -21.29 -12.70
N ASP A 77 4.02 -20.36 -12.09
CA ASP A 77 5.47 -20.45 -11.88
C ASP A 77 5.81 -20.90 -10.45
N GLN A 78 6.60 -21.95 -10.34
CA GLN A 78 7.04 -22.52 -9.06
C GLN A 78 7.88 -21.57 -8.22
N ALA A 79 8.61 -20.63 -8.84
CA ALA A 79 9.42 -19.66 -8.12
C ALA A 79 8.59 -18.79 -7.16
N TYR A 80 7.28 -18.71 -7.39
CA TYR A 80 6.35 -17.84 -6.68
C TYR A 80 5.53 -18.54 -5.60
N ASP A 81 5.65 -19.87 -5.45
CA ASP A 81 4.94 -20.63 -4.40
C ASP A 81 5.33 -20.21 -2.98
N THR A 82 6.53 -19.65 -2.81
CA THR A 82 7.06 -19.21 -1.52
C THR A 82 6.82 -17.73 -1.25
N VAL A 83 6.07 -17.03 -2.11
CA VAL A 83 5.63 -15.65 -1.84
C VAL A 83 4.67 -15.67 -0.67
N ILE A 84 5.04 -15.02 0.43
CA ILE A 84 4.25 -14.97 1.69
C ILE A 84 3.46 -13.67 1.82
N LEU A 85 3.80 -12.64 1.04
CA LEU A 85 3.11 -11.36 1.02
C LEU A 85 3.20 -10.77 -0.39
N HIS A 86 2.08 -10.31 -0.93
CA HIS A 86 2.01 -9.53 -2.16
C HIS A 86 1.75 -8.06 -1.80
N VAL A 87 2.70 -7.19 -2.06
CA VAL A 87 2.60 -5.77 -1.75
C VAL A 87 2.22 -5.03 -3.02
N VAL A 88 1.08 -4.35 -3.02
CA VAL A 88 0.55 -3.69 -4.20
C VAL A 88 0.23 -2.24 -3.95
N TRP A 89 0.24 -1.44 -5.02
CA TRP A 89 -0.39 -0.12 -4.94
C TRP A 89 -1.92 -0.27 -4.92
N GLU A 90 -2.49 -1.02 -5.86
CA GLU A 90 -3.93 -1.20 -6.06
C GLU A 90 -4.33 -2.67 -5.86
N ALA A 91 -5.14 -2.94 -4.82
CA ALA A 91 -5.65 -4.27 -4.51
C ALA A 91 -6.94 -4.58 -5.29
N ASN A 92 -6.85 -4.63 -6.62
CA ASN A 92 -8.00 -4.77 -7.52
C ASN A 92 -8.49 -6.21 -7.73
N PHE A 93 -7.78 -7.22 -7.22
CA PHE A 93 -8.08 -8.62 -7.48
C PHE A 93 -7.51 -9.54 -6.39
N GLU A 94 -8.15 -10.69 -6.16
CA GLU A 94 -7.61 -11.72 -5.28
C GLU A 94 -6.56 -12.59 -5.98
N VAL A 95 -5.38 -12.68 -5.39
CA VAL A 95 -4.27 -13.45 -5.95
C VAL A 95 -4.12 -14.80 -5.25
N ARG A 96 -3.88 -15.84 -6.04
CA ARG A 96 -3.67 -17.20 -5.56
C ARG A 96 -2.35 -17.76 -6.08
N ARG A 97 -1.71 -18.58 -5.24
CA ARG A 97 -0.58 -19.43 -5.65
C ARG A 97 -1.07 -20.56 -6.54
N ARG A 98 -0.14 -21.34 -7.06
CA ARG A 98 -0.44 -22.50 -7.92
C ARG A 98 -1.31 -23.54 -7.24
N ASP A 99 -1.16 -23.73 -5.94
CA ASP A 99 -1.96 -24.65 -5.12
C ASP A 99 -3.36 -24.13 -4.77
N GLY A 100 -3.72 -22.93 -5.26
CA GLY A 100 -5.01 -22.29 -5.03
C GLY A 100 -5.11 -21.54 -3.69
N THR A 101 -4.07 -21.57 -2.85
CA THR A 101 -4.06 -20.79 -1.60
C THR A 101 -4.01 -19.30 -1.89
N LEU A 102 -4.74 -18.52 -1.10
CA LEU A 102 -4.69 -17.05 -1.18
C LEU A 102 -3.31 -16.56 -0.72
N ILE A 103 -2.81 -15.55 -1.41
CA ILE A 103 -1.62 -14.82 -0.98
C ILE A 103 -2.10 -13.62 -0.17
N PRO A 104 -1.65 -13.46 1.09
CA PRO A 104 -1.91 -12.24 1.84
C PRO A 104 -1.43 -11.01 1.05
N THR A 105 -2.30 -10.00 0.91
CA THR A 105 -2.02 -8.82 0.10
C THR A 105 -2.01 -7.56 0.96
N LEU A 106 -0.99 -6.72 0.82
CA LEU A 106 -0.88 -5.41 1.44
C LEU A 106 -1.12 -4.32 0.40
N SER A 107 -2.09 -3.42 0.62
CA SER A 107 -2.29 -2.25 -0.24
C SER A 107 -1.62 -1.01 0.34
N LEU A 108 -0.60 -0.49 -0.35
CA LEU A 108 0.08 0.74 0.07
C LEU A 108 -0.75 2.00 -0.20
N SER A 109 -1.61 2.01 -1.22
CA SER A 109 -2.47 3.18 -1.49
C SER A 109 -3.47 3.42 -0.36
N GLU A 110 -4.02 2.36 0.24
CA GLU A 110 -4.90 2.47 1.40
C GLU A 110 -4.19 3.07 2.61
N ILE A 111 -2.94 2.68 2.85
CA ILE A 111 -2.13 3.20 3.95
C ILE A 111 -1.82 4.69 3.74
N VAL A 112 -1.40 5.07 2.53
CA VAL A 112 -1.11 6.47 2.20
C VAL A 112 -2.38 7.32 2.31
N SER A 113 -3.52 6.80 1.86
CA SER A 113 -4.82 7.49 1.93
C SER A 113 -5.26 7.71 3.38
N ARG A 114 -5.13 6.69 4.25
CA ARG A 114 -5.41 6.81 5.69
C ARG A 114 -4.51 7.86 6.35
N LYS A 115 -3.23 7.92 6.00
CA LYS A 115 -2.31 8.97 6.49
C LYS A 115 -2.74 10.38 6.08
N ALA A 116 -3.22 10.54 4.85
CA ALA A 116 -3.73 11.82 4.36
C ALA A 116 -4.99 12.25 5.13
N LEU A 117 -5.93 11.33 5.36
CA LEU A 117 -7.14 11.59 6.13
C LEU A 117 -6.82 11.96 7.59
N ASN A 118 -5.96 11.19 8.26
CA ASN A 118 -5.59 11.42 9.66
C ASN A 118 -4.82 12.74 9.89
N LYS A 119 -4.24 13.35 8.85
CA LYS A 119 -3.61 14.68 8.94
C LYS A 119 -4.64 15.81 8.93
N THR A 120 -5.77 15.64 8.25
CA THR A 120 -6.82 16.66 8.14
C THR A 120 -7.54 16.89 9.47
N ASP A 121 -7.61 15.86 10.33
CA ASP A 121 -8.30 15.94 11.62
C ASP A 121 -7.47 16.57 12.75
N LYS A 122 -6.14 16.70 12.59
CA LYS A 122 -5.27 17.38 13.58
C LYS A 122 -5.20 18.90 13.42
N SER A 123 -6.06 19.49 12.58
CA SER A 123 -6.17 20.94 12.42
C SER A 123 -7.62 21.45 12.49
N THR A 124 -8.41 20.97 13.45
CA THR A 124 -9.67 21.65 13.84
C THR A 124 -9.92 21.55 15.34
N SER A 125 -9.03 22.14 16.15
CA SER A 125 -9.40 22.64 17.48
C SER A 125 -8.78 24.01 17.73
N SER A 126 -9.25 24.99 16.96
CA SER A 126 -9.31 26.36 17.47
C SER A 126 -10.53 27.01 16.87
N GLY A 127 -11.51 27.30 17.72
CA GLY A 127 -12.73 27.96 17.32
C GLY A 127 -12.42 29.27 16.60
N ARG A 128 -12.72 29.32 15.30
CA ARG A 128 -12.99 30.57 14.60
C ARG A 128 -14.21 30.35 13.72
N ASN A 129 -15.26 31.11 14.04
CA ASN A 129 -16.40 31.35 13.18
C ASN A 129 -15.91 31.74 11.78
N ILE A 130 -15.89 30.78 10.86
CA ILE A 130 -15.82 31.10 9.44
C ILE A 130 -17.23 31.55 9.06
N ARG A 131 -17.46 32.87 9.13
CA ARG A 131 -18.53 33.50 8.37
C ARG A 131 -18.22 33.26 6.89
N LEU A 132 -19.00 32.40 6.25
CA LEU A 132 -19.11 32.38 4.79
C LEU A 132 -19.51 33.79 4.33
N ALA A 133 -18.63 34.46 3.61
CA ALA A 133 -18.94 35.68 2.87
C ALA A 133 -18.84 35.40 1.37
N CYS A 134 -19.81 34.67 0.84
CA CYS A 134 -20.16 34.75 -0.58
C CYS A 134 -21.37 35.69 -0.70
N LYS A 135 -21.14 37.01 -0.75
CA LYS A 135 -22.09 37.99 -1.33
C LYS A 135 -21.50 39.41 -1.34
N GLY A 136 -21.73 40.13 -2.45
CA GLY A 136 -21.59 41.59 -2.54
C GLY A 136 -20.67 42.01 -3.68
N MET A 137 -21.16 42.00 -4.92
CA MET A 137 -21.62 43.22 -5.63
C MET A 137 -20.46 44.14 -6.05
N LEU A 138 -20.13 44.07 -7.35
CA LEU A 138 -19.50 45.16 -8.08
C LEU A 138 -20.43 46.38 -8.02
N SER A 139 -19.99 47.48 -7.42
CA SER A 139 -20.66 48.78 -7.55
C SER A 139 -19.63 49.84 -7.95
N SER A 140 -19.73 50.24 -9.22
CA SER A 140 -19.57 51.58 -9.78
C SER A 140 -18.69 52.60 -9.04
N VAL A 141 -17.61 53.00 -9.69
CA VAL A 141 -16.81 54.20 -9.36
C VAL A 141 -17.47 55.44 -9.97
N PRO A 142 -17.69 56.53 -9.22
CA PRO A 142 -17.75 57.86 -9.80
C PRO A 142 -16.38 58.53 -9.71
N VAL A 143 -15.89 59.01 -10.85
CA VAL A 143 -14.78 59.96 -10.94
C VAL A 143 -15.35 61.36 -10.72
N ASN A 144 -14.74 62.10 -9.80
CA ASN A 144 -14.84 63.56 -9.72
C ASN A 144 -13.94 64.19 -10.79
#